data_AF-A0A3B0WNQ2-F1
#
_entry.id   AF-A0A3B0WNQ2-F1
#
_cell.length_a   1.000
_cell.length_b   1.000
_cell.length_c   1.000
_cell.angle_alpha   90.00
_cell.angle_beta   90.00
_cell.angle_gamma   90.00
#
_symmetry.space_group_name_H-M   'P 1'
#
loop_
_entity.id
_entity.type
_entity.pdbx_description
1 polymer ?
#
loop_
_entity_poly.entity_id
_entity_poly.type
_entity_poly.pdbx_seq_one_letter_code
_entity_poly.pdbx_strand_id
1 'polypeptide(L)'
;MSTALFFNIMKNPLFYFRLNLLFFFIYALSSCGGASSSDISSPNPATPPDDEITQPNSEETRIDFTFDNGLNNNGTDGWLSGFSDYPVNPDTDYQLTSGLSQLPPPLESISGFNLSGTNRSDDLFMFIKKRFSGFAPNTQYQLQFEITFASNAPAGCIGAGGAPGEAVTIKAGASIVEPLAINNGNDVYQMNIDKGNQKNSGSNAINIGDFANSKNCEDNDFTYELKTLNNDSTPFSIFTNSDGALWILLSTDSGFESTTSIYYISGTIRIKRQEIDQSE
;
A
#
# COMPACT_ATOMS: atom_id res chain seq x y z
N MET A 1 -23.37 -15.07 -53.86
CA MET A 1 -22.23 -14.79 -54.74
C MET A 1 -21.31 -13.82 -54.04
N SER A 2 -20.18 -14.31 -53.52
CA SER A 2 -18.84 -13.71 -53.57
C SER A 2 -18.04 -14.21 -52.37
N THR A 3 -17.23 -15.21 -52.68
CA THR A 3 -16.19 -15.88 -51.89
C THR A 3 -15.02 -14.96 -51.60
N ALA A 4 -14.49 -15.02 -50.37
CA ALA A 4 -13.09 -14.71 -50.09
C ALA A 4 -12.53 -15.75 -49.11
N LEU A 5 -11.59 -16.54 -49.62
CA LEU A 5 -10.78 -17.54 -48.95
C LEU A 5 -9.42 -16.93 -48.57
N PHE A 6 -8.68 -17.66 -47.72
CA PHE A 6 -7.24 -17.59 -47.39
C PHE A 6 -6.85 -16.73 -46.18
N PHE A 7 -5.90 -17.09 -45.30
CA PHE A 7 -4.92 -18.19 -45.26
C PHE A 7 -4.56 -18.46 -43.78
N ASN A 8 -4.34 -19.73 -43.45
CA ASN A 8 -3.87 -20.22 -42.15
C ASN A 8 -2.34 -20.34 -42.18
N ILE A 9 -1.59 -19.76 -41.22
CA ILE A 9 -0.14 -20.00 -41.06
C ILE A 9 0.21 -20.16 -39.58
N MET A 10 0.51 -21.40 -39.19
CA MET A 10 1.30 -21.76 -38.02
C MET A 10 2.77 -21.37 -38.19
N LYS A 11 3.46 -20.99 -37.10
CA LYS A 11 4.77 -21.54 -36.67
C LYS A 11 5.30 -20.88 -35.39
N ASN A 12 5.39 -21.67 -34.31
CA ASN A 12 6.39 -21.51 -33.23
C ASN A 12 7.80 -21.81 -33.78
N PRO A 13 8.88 -21.38 -33.09
CA PRO A 13 9.51 -22.33 -32.18
C PRO A 13 10.09 -21.76 -30.88
N LEU A 14 10.12 -22.68 -29.92
CA LEU A 14 10.79 -22.70 -28.62
C LEU A 14 12.27 -22.28 -28.67
N PHE A 15 12.72 -21.52 -27.66
CA PHE A 15 14.14 -21.35 -27.34
C PHE A 15 14.47 -22.14 -26.06
N TYR A 16 15.32 -23.16 -26.21
CA TYR A 16 15.97 -23.89 -25.13
C TYR A 16 17.31 -23.20 -24.79
N PHE A 17 17.58 -22.96 -23.51
CA PHE A 17 18.95 -22.72 -23.03
C PHE A 17 19.27 -23.75 -21.95
N ARG A 18 20.18 -24.69 -22.26
CA ARG A 18 20.85 -25.57 -21.28
C ARG A 18 22.25 -25.01 -21.07
N LEU A 19 22.65 -24.78 -19.82
CA LEU A 19 24.06 -24.57 -19.48
C LEU A 19 24.53 -25.72 -18.58
N ASN A 20 25.61 -26.36 -19.02
CA ASN A 20 26.21 -27.55 -18.43
C ASN A 20 27.12 -27.21 -17.25
N LEU A 21 27.09 -28.15 -16.32
CA LEU A 21 27.98 -28.43 -15.18
C LEU A 21 29.48 -28.41 -15.54
N LEU A 22 30.34 -27.97 -14.61
CA LEU A 22 31.74 -28.41 -14.57
C LEU A 22 32.21 -28.60 -13.11
N PHE A 23 32.50 -29.86 -12.77
CA PHE A 23 33.23 -30.31 -11.59
C PHE A 23 34.74 -30.19 -11.84
N PHE A 24 35.54 -29.86 -10.82
CA PHE A 24 36.96 -30.22 -10.79
C PHE A 24 37.42 -30.72 -9.40
N PHE A 25 37.96 -31.94 -9.47
CA PHE A 25 38.94 -32.69 -8.68
C PHE A 25 40.05 -31.85 -7.99
N ILE A 26 40.87 -32.26 -7.00
CA ILE A 26 41.01 -33.39 -6.05
C ILE A 26 42.39 -33.22 -5.33
N TYR A 27 42.57 -33.89 -4.17
CA TYR A 27 43.79 -34.42 -3.48
C TYR A 27 44.69 -33.59 -2.54
N ALA A 28 44.99 -34.31 -1.45
CA ALA A 28 45.74 -34.08 -0.23
C ALA A 28 47.26 -33.93 -0.35
N LEU A 29 47.92 -33.54 0.75
CA LEU A 29 49.08 -34.27 1.32
C LEU A 29 49.35 -33.85 2.79
N SER A 30 49.86 -34.82 3.54
CA SER A 30 50.21 -34.86 4.96
C SER A 30 51.55 -34.19 5.33
N SER A 31 51.70 -33.73 6.57
CA SER A 31 53.00 -33.71 7.26
C SER A 31 52.86 -33.83 8.78
N CYS A 32 53.80 -34.55 9.39
CA CYS A 32 53.91 -34.94 10.79
C CYS A 32 55.13 -34.24 11.41
N GLY A 33 55.06 -33.87 12.69
CA GLY A 33 56.22 -33.39 13.46
C GLY A 33 55.85 -33.03 14.91
N GLY A 34 56.16 -33.92 15.87
CA GLY A 34 56.14 -33.66 17.32
C GLY A 34 57.37 -32.87 17.78
N ALA A 35 57.67 -32.66 19.06
CA ALA A 35 57.03 -32.86 20.35
C ALA A 35 57.85 -32.02 21.36
N SER A 36 57.24 -31.43 22.39
CA SER A 36 57.84 -31.29 23.73
C SER A 36 56.84 -30.75 24.74
N SER A 37 56.73 -31.49 25.85
CA SER A 37 55.80 -31.41 26.97
C SER A 37 56.32 -30.60 28.15
N SER A 38 55.39 -29.98 28.91
CA SER A 38 55.31 -30.00 30.39
C SER A 38 54.14 -29.08 30.81
N ASP A 39 52.98 -29.63 31.22
CA ASP A 39 52.56 -29.85 32.64
C ASP A 39 52.12 -28.51 33.31
N ILE A 40 50.95 -28.30 33.96
CA ILE A 40 50.00 -29.13 34.74
C ILE A 40 48.64 -28.38 34.85
N SER A 41 47.51 -29.10 34.71
CA SER A 41 46.34 -29.14 35.63
C SER A 41 45.02 -29.42 34.90
N SER A 42 44.34 -30.47 35.34
CA SER A 42 42.93 -30.77 35.05
C SER A 42 42.10 -30.36 36.28
N PRO A 43 40.87 -29.86 36.12
CA PRO A 43 39.73 -30.78 36.23
C PRO A 43 38.56 -30.51 35.24
N ASN A 44 38.06 -31.60 34.68
CA ASN A 44 36.70 -31.89 34.17
C ASN A 44 36.10 -31.04 33.01
N PRO A 45 35.41 -31.66 32.02
CA PRO A 45 34.78 -30.92 30.94
C PRO A 45 33.42 -30.38 31.38
N ALA A 46 33.30 -29.05 31.46
CA ALA A 46 32.00 -28.42 31.33
C ALA A 46 31.59 -28.51 29.86
N THR A 47 30.50 -29.21 29.60
CA THR A 47 29.77 -29.17 28.33
C THR A 47 29.51 -27.70 27.96
N PRO A 48 29.72 -27.27 26.71
CA PRO A 48 29.30 -25.94 26.29
C PRO A 48 27.78 -25.81 26.47
N PRO A 49 27.26 -24.66 26.90
CA PRO A 49 25.83 -24.40 26.75
C PRO A 49 25.55 -24.26 25.25
N ASP A 50 24.89 -25.28 24.69
CA ASP A 50 24.09 -25.11 23.48
C ASP A 50 22.86 -24.26 23.82
N ASP A 51 22.45 -23.47 22.82
CA ASP A 51 21.23 -22.67 22.71
C ASP A 51 21.10 -21.41 23.58
N GLU A 52 21.68 -20.32 23.08
CA GLU A 52 20.96 -19.05 23.08
C GLU A 52 20.70 -18.62 21.63
N ILE A 53 19.52 -18.99 21.12
CA ILE A 53 18.94 -18.45 19.89
C ILE A 53 18.78 -16.94 20.10
N THR A 54 19.78 -16.17 19.69
CA THR A 54 19.70 -14.72 19.58
C THR A 54 19.31 -14.37 18.15
N GLN A 55 18.03 -14.47 17.81
CA GLN A 55 17.48 -13.63 16.74
C GLN A 55 16.10 -13.09 17.14
N PRO A 56 16.00 -11.77 17.17
CA PRO A 56 15.08 -11.15 16.25
C PRO A 56 15.85 -10.07 15.48
N ASN A 57 16.27 -10.40 14.26
CA ASN A 57 16.49 -9.36 13.27
C ASN A 57 15.11 -8.86 12.80
N SER A 58 14.43 -8.08 13.64
CA SER A 58 13.25 -7.34 13.24
C SER A 58 13.65 -6.15 12.37
N GLU A 59 13.83 -6.36 11.06
CA GLU A 59 13.94 -5.25 10.08
C GLU A 59 12.56 -4.61 9.86
N GLU A 60 11.99 -4.00 10.89
CA GLU A 60 10.83 -3.12 10.75
C GLU A 60 11.29 -1.82 10.08
N THR A 61 10.80 -1.56 8.87
CA THR A 61 10.95 -0.26 8.22
C THR A 61 9.79 0.63 8.62
N ARG A 62 10.09 1.84 9.08
CA ARG A 62 9.09 2.87 9.39
C ARG A 62 9.16 3.99 8.36
N ILE A 63 8.01 4.34 7.79
CA ILE A 63 7.85 5.46 6.87
C ILE A 63 6.90 6.46 7.53
N ASP A 64 7.40 7.64 7.86
CA ASP A 64 6.58 8.76 8.31
C ASP A 64 6.41 9.76 7.16
N PHE A 65 5.21 10.29 6.98
CA PHE A 65 4.94 11.34 6.02
C PHE A 65 4.01 12.40 6.59
N THR A 66 4.16 13.63 6.11
CA THR A 66 3.30 14.77 6.43
C THR A 66 3.11 15.62 5.17
N PHE A 67 1.90 16.14 4.99
CA PHE A 67 1.53 16.99 3.86
C PHE A 67 1.42 18.43 4.32
N ASP A 68 2.54 19.15 4.27
CA ASP A 68 2.60 20.56 4.64
C ASP A 68 3.02 21.42 3.43
N ASN A 69 2.47 22.64 3.35
CA ASN A 69 2.81 23.64 2.34
C ASN A 69 3.86 24.66 2.83
N GLY A 70 4.46 24.44 4.01
CA GLY A 70 5.50 25.28 4.58
C GLY A 70 6.75 25.42 3.70
N LEU A 71 7.45 26.56 3.88
CA LEU A 71 8.59 27.02 3.07
C LEU A 71 9.81 26.09 3.02
N ASN A 72 9.85 25.04 3.86
CA ASN A 72 10.97 24.10 3.96
C ASN A 72 10.59 22.65 3.57
N ASN A 73 9.36 22.41 3.08
CA ASN A 73 8.85 21.07 2.80
C ASN A 73 8.68 20.83 1.29
N ASN A 74 9.00 19.61 0.85
CA ASN A 74 9.09 19.19 -0.56
C ASN A 74 7.73 19.00 -1.26
N GLY A 75 6.76 19.88 -1.02
CA GLY A 75 5.43 19.78 -1.62
C GLY A 75 4.77 18.43 -1.35
N THR A 76 4.22 17.78 -2.38
CA THR A 76 3.56 16.46 -2.23
C THR A 76 4.53 15.33 -1.87
N ASP A 77 5.84 15.59 -1.76
CA ASP A 77 6.87 14.60 -1.48
C ASP A 77 6.76 13.36 -2.40
N GLY A 78 6.54 13.59 -3.70
CA GLY A 78 6.41 12.51 -4.69
C GLY A 78 5.14 11.66 -4.59
N TRP A 79 4.21 11.99 -3.69
CA TRP A 79 2.85 11.45 -3.74
C TRP A 79 2.11 12.02 -4.95
N LEU A 80 1.44 11.12 -5.66
CA LEU A 80 0.65 11.41 -6.86
C LEU A 80 -0.81 11.08 -6.58
N SER A 81 -1.73 11.92 -7.06
CA SER A 81 -3.17 11.67 -6.97
C SER A 81 -3.70 10.92 -8.19
N GLY A 82 -4.87 10.30 -8.01
CA GLY A 82 -5.67 9.72 -9.06
C GLY A 82 -7.12 9.54 -8.63
N PHE A 83 -7.96 9.27 -9.61
CA PHE A 83 -9.39 9.03 -9.45
C PHE A 83 -9.78 7.85 -10.34
N SER A 84 -10.76 7.04 -9.94
CA SER A 84 -11.36 5.99 -10.77
C SER A 84 -12.85 5.84 -10.47
N ASP A 85 -13.48 4.91 -11.17
CA ASP A 85 -14.89 4.57 -11.10
C ASP A 85 -15.77 5.74 -11.55
N TYR A 86 -15.35 6.39 -12.63
CA TYR A 86 -16.07 7.45 -13.34
C TYR A 86 -15.94 7.29 -14.86
N PRO A 87 -16.87 7.84 -15.67
CA PRO A 87 -16.82 7.76 -17.13
C PRO A 87 -15.55 8.37 -17.74
N VAL A 88 -15.10 7.86 -18.89
CA VAL A 88 -13.87 8.35 -19.56
C VAL A 88 -13.99 9.80 -20.05
N ASN A 89 -15.21 10.24 -20.33
CA ASN A 89 -15.56 11.63 -20.62
C ASN A 89 -16.54 12.12 -19.55
N PRO A 90 -16.07 12.40 -18.32
CA PRO A 90 -16.96 12.86 -17.28
C PRO A 90 -17.46 14.26 -17.63
N ASP A 91 -18.75 14.50 -17.41
CA ASP A 91 -19.26 15.86 -17.38
C ASP A 91 -18.57 16.65 -16.27
N THR A 92 -18.64 17.98 -16.36
CA THR A 92 -18.07 18.90 -15.35
C THR A 92 -18.58 18.65 -13.94
N ASP A 93 -19.68 17.92 -13.80
CA ASP A 93 -20.37 17.60 -12.56
C ASP A 93 -19.54 16.76 -11.59
N TYR A 94 -18.56 15.98 -12.05
CA TYR A 94 -17.69 15.19 -11.18
C TYR A 94 -16.70 16.05 -10.37
N GLN A 95 -16.36 17.26 -10.84
CA GLN A 95 -15.55 18.24 -10.09
C GLN A 95 -14.29 17.66 -9.42
N LEU A 96 -13.54 16.81 -10.13
CA LEU A 96 -12.35 16.14 -9.59
C LEU A 96 -11.22 17.15 -9.40
N THR A 97 -10.78 17.36 -8.15
CA THR A 97 -9.67 18.26 -7.83
C THR A 97 -8.71 17.61 -6.84
N SER A 98 -7.42 17.92 -6.99
CA SER A 98 -6.40 17.43 -6.06
C SER A 98 -5.25 18.41 -5.91
N GLY A 99 -4.59 18.39 -4.74
CA GLY A 99 -3.34 19.11 -4.52
C GLY A 99 -3.13 19.47 -3.07
N LEU A 100 -1.96 20.03 -2.76
CA LEU A 100 -1.73 20.60 -1.44
C LEU A 100 -2.52 21.90 -1.28
N SER A 101 -3.24 22.00 -0.17
CA SER A 101 -3.96 23.23 0.18
C SER A 101 -4.09 23.36 1.70
N GLN A 102 -4.30 24.60 2.15
CA GLN A 102 -4.72 24.85 3.53
C GLN A 102 -6.13 24.32 3.74
N LEU A 103 -6.39 23.85 4.95
CA LEU A 103 -7.73 23.42 5.34
C LEU A 103 -8.63 24.65 5.55
N PRO A 104 -9.95 24.51 5.38
CA PRO A 104 -10.90 25.54 5.78
C PRO A 104 -10.99 25.66 7.31
N PRO A 105 -11.65 26.71 7.83
CA PRO A 105 -11.89 26.83 9.25
C PRO A 105 -12.59 25.61 9.87
N PRO A 106 -12.23 25.22 11.11
CA PRO A 106 -11.32 25.89 12.05
C PRO A 106 -9.85 25.44 11.96
N LEU A 107 -9.44 24.79 10.87
CA LEU A 107 -8.11 24.18 10.73
C LEU A 107 -7.19 24.95 9.77
N GLU A 108 -7.43 26.25 9.56
CA GLU A 108 -6.72 27.07 8.57
C GLU A 108 -5.19 27.19 8.78
N SER A 109 -4.70 26.84 9.98
CA SER A 109 -3.27 26.78 10.29
C SER A 109 -2.58 25.50 9.81
N ILE A 110 -3.33 24.53 9.29
CA ILE A 110 -2.84 23.23 8.84
C ILE A 110 -3.03 23.14 7.32
N SER A 111 -2.12 22.41 6.67
CA SER A 111 -2.23 22.03 5.25
C SER A 111 -2.38 20.52 5.12
N GLY A 112 -2.88 20.09 3.97
CA GLY A 112 -3.01 18.68 3.64
C GLY A 112 -3.07 18.43 2.15
N PHE A 113 -2.93 17.16 1.77
CA PHE A 113 -3.20 16.70 0.42
C PHE A 113 -4.70 16.57 0.24
N ASN A 114 -5.30 17.55 -0.44
CA ASN A 114 -6.72 17.55 -0.77
C ASN A 114 -7.00 16.60 -1.93
N LEU A 115 -8.03 15.78 -1.76
CA LEU A 115 -8.76 15.13 -2.84
C LEU A 115 -10.23 15.51 -2.71
N SER A 116 -10.84 15.94 -3.80
CA SER A 116 -12.27 16.23 -3.86
C SER A 116 -12.87 15.73 -5.17
N GLY A 117 -14.12 15.27 -5.08
CA GLY A 117 -14.91 14.89 -6.23
C GLY A 117 -16.38 14.70 -5.84
N THR A 118 -17.27 15.01 -6.78
CA THR A 118 -18.70 14.72 -6.70
C THR A 118 -18.96 13.35 -7.30
N ASN A 119 -19.38 12.40 -6.46
CA ASN A 119 -19.73 11.08 -6.92
C ASN A 119 -21.06 11.09 -7.70
N ARG A 120 -21.01 10.64 -8.95
CA ARG A 120 -22.19 10.39 -9.81
C ARG A 120 -22.31 8.94 -10.26
N SER A 121 -21.47 8.07 -9.74
CA SER A 121 -21.35 6.66 -10.12
C SER A 121 -21.71 5.68 -9.01
N ASP A 122 -22.01 6.15 -7.80
CA ASP A 122 -22.20 5.33 -6.59
C ASP A 122 -20.92 4.58 -6.15
N ASP A 123 -19.76 4.91 -6.73
CA ASP A 123 -18.50 4.21 -6.41
C ASP A 123 -17.24 5.08 -6.63
N LEU A 124 -17.35 6.42 -6.67
CA LEU A 124 -16.18 7.28 -6.96
C LEU A 124 -15.02 6.96 -6.01
N PHE A 125 -13.90 6.52 -6.60
CA PHE A 125 -12.70 6.18 -5.86
C PHE A 125 -11.64 7.27 -6.07
N MET A 126 -11.14 7.82 -4.97
CA MET A 126 -10.12 8.88 -4.96
C MET A 126 -8.90 8.37 -4.21
N PHE A 127 -7.70 8.58 -4.74
CA PHE A 127 -6.50 8.04 -4.11
C PHE A 127 -5.26 8.90 -4.27
N ILE A 128 -4.33 8.72 -3.34
CA ILE A 128 -2.93 9.10 -3.48
C ILE A 128 -2.04 7.86 -3.43
N LYS A 129 -0.95 7.89 -4.18
CA LYS A 129 0.03 6.80 -4.28
C LYS A 129 1.46 7.30 -4.26
N LYS A 130 2.36 6.47 -3.74
CA LYS A 130 3.82 6.68 -3.83
C LYS A 130 4.55 5.35 -3.89
N ARG A 131 5.60 5.28 -4.71
CA ARG A 131 6.47 4.11 -4.83
C ARG A 131 7.56 4.17 -3.77
N PHE A 132 7.77 3.04 -3.09
CA PHE A 132 8.87 2.81 -2.18
C PHE A 132 9.67 1.60 -2.65
N SER A 133 10.99 1.65 -2.45
CA SER A 133 11.93 0.61 -2.87
C SER A 133 13.01 0.41 -1.83
N GLY A 134 13.81 -0.65 -1.96
CA GLY A 134 14.85 -1.01 -0.99
C GLY A 134 14.42 -2.13 -0.04
N PHE A 135 13.26 -2.74 -0.28
CA PHE A 135 12.86 -3.97 0.39
C PHE A 135 13.60 -5.17 -0.19
N ALA A 136 13.58 -6.31 0.51
CA ALA A 136 14.06 -7.55 -0.07
C ALA A 136 13.14 -7.96 -1.24
N PRO A 137 13.69 -8.37 -2.41
CA PRO A 137 12.89 -8.86 -3.53
C PRO A 137 12.05 -10.09 -3.19
N ASN A 138 10.89 -10.23 -3.84
CA ASN A 138 10.00 -11.40 -3.74
C ASN A 138 9.74 -11.87 -2.29
N THR A 139 9.68 -10.94 -1.35
CA THR A 139 9.62 -11.21 0.08
C THR A 139 8.29 -10.73 0.65
N GLN A 140 7.71 -11.51 1.57
CA GLN A 140 6.46 -11.15 2.22
C GLN A 140 6.71 -10.12 3.33
N TYR A 141 5.84 -9.11 3.37
CA TYR A 141 5.82 -8.07 4.39
C TYR A 141 4.41 -7.92 4.95
N GLN A 142 4.32 -7.55 6.23
CA GLN A 142 3.11 -7.02 6.85
C GLN A 142 3.23 -5.52 7.01
N LEU A 143 2.18 -4.81 6.61
CA LEU A 143 2.06 -3.36 6.66
C LEU A 143 0.97 -2.98 7.67
N GLN A 144 1.35 -2.09 8.58
CA GLN A 144 0.42 -1.38 9.45
C GLN A 144 0.44 0.10 9.06
N PHE A 145 -0.75 0.64 8.83
CA PHE A 145 -1.01 2.02 8.49
C PHE A 145 -1.61 2.71 9.71
N GLU A 146 -1.15 3.92 9.98
CA GLU A 146 -1.80 4.88 10.87
C GLU A 146 -1.91 6.19 10.07
N ILE A 147 -3.13 6.57 9.70
CA ILE A 147 -3.37 7.67 8.76
C ILE A 147 -4.24 8.72 9.43
N THR A 148 -3.77 9.96 9.43
CA THR A 148 -4.53 11.12 9.90
C THR A 148 -5.01 11.95 8.73
N PHE A 149 -6.31 12.22 8.69
CA PHE A 149 -6.96 13.04 7.68
C PHE A 149 -7.99 13.98 8.34
N ALA A 150 -8.44 14.99 7.62
CA ALA A 150 -9.54 15.84 8.06
C ALA A 150 -10.85 15.44 7.39
N SER A 151 -11.91 15.36 8.21
CA SER A 151 -13.28 15.07 7.79
C SER A 151 -14.26 16.13 8.26
N ASN A 152 -15.18 16.50 7.37
CA ASN A 152 -16.29 17.40 7.64
C ASN A 152 -17.65 16.70 7.65
N ALA A 153 -17.68 15.37 7.70
CA ALA A 153 -18.90 14.57 7.66
C ALA A 153 -19.27 14.08 9.08
N PRO A 154 -20.31 14.63 9.72
CA PRO A 154 -20.82 14.11 10.97
C PRO A 154 -21.36 12.68 10.83
N ALA A 155 -21.32 11.94 11.94
CA ALA A 155 -21.90 10.61 12.02
C ALA A 155 -23.44 10.67 12.01
N GLY A 156 -24.06 9.61 11.48
CA GLY A 156 -25.50 9.43 11.45
C GLY A 156 -26.25 10.32 10.48
N CYS A 157 -25.55 10.93 9.51
CA CYS A 157 -26.19 11.76 8.50
C CYS A 157 -26.93 10.93 7.44
N ILE A 158 -27.97 11.52 6.86
CA ILE A 158 -28.67 10.97 5.69
C ILE A 158 -28.12 11.67 4.44
N GLY A 159 -27.73 10.89 3.44
CA GLY A 159 -27.24 11.38 2.15
C GLY A 159 -27.87 10.63 0.97
N ALA A 160 -27.66 11.14 -0.24
CA ALA A 160 -28.02 10.45 -1.47
C ALA A 160 -27.06 9.27 -1.72
N GLY A 161 -27.59 8.12 -2.13
CA GLY A 161 -26.86 6.84 -2.22
C GLY A 161 -26.53 6.24 -0.85
N GLY A 162 -25.84 7.02 -0.01
CA GLY A 162 -25.50 6.66 1.37
C GLY A 162 -25.15 7.87 2.22
N ALA A 163 -24.81 7.61 3.49
CA ALA A 163 -24.43 8.66 4.43
C ALA A 163 -23.08 9.31 4.05
N PRO A 164 -22.92 10.64 4.19
CA PRO A 164 -21.69 11.35 3.82
C PRO A 164 -20.44 10.90 4.58
N GLY A 165 -20.60 10.34 5.78
CA GLY A 165 -19.50 9.78 6.57
C GLY A 165 -19.32 8.28 6.33
N GLU A 166 -20.36 7.51 6.62
CA GLU A 166 -20.31 6.04 6.70
C GLU A 166 -20.34 5.33 5.34
N ALA A 167 -20.85 5.97 4.29
CA ALA A 167 -20.79 5.44 2.92
C ALA A 167 -19.51 5.83 2.18
N VAL A 168 -18.63 6.62 2.82
CA VAL A 168 -17.30 6.94 2.30
C VAL A 168 -16.28 6.09 3.06
N THR A 169 -15.84 5.00 2.44
CA THR A 169 -14.89 4.07 3.07
C THR A 169 -13.47 4.59 2.90
N ILE A 170 -12.71 4.66 3.98
CA ILE A 170 -11.28 4.95 3.94
C ILE A 170 -10.53 3.64 3.76
N LYS A 171 -9.65 3.60 2.75
CA LYS A 171 -8.87 2.42 2.40
C LYS A 171 -7.39 2.73 2.37
N ALA A 172 -6.58 1.77 2.79
CA ALA A 172 -5.14 1.79 2.65
C ALA A 172 -4.63 0.43 2.14
N GLY A 173 -3.52 0.44 1.43
CA GLY A 173 -2.92 -0.80 0.98
C GLY A 173 -1.67 -0.60 0.14
N ALA A 174 -1.28 -1.66 -0.55
CA ALA A 174 -0.12 -1.63 -1.42
C ALA A 174 -0.28 -2.55 -2.63
N SER A 175 0.54 -2.30 -3.66
CA SER A 175 0.60 -3.11 -4.87
C SER A 175 2.03 -3.19 -5.43
N ILE A 176 2.34 -4.27 -6.12
CA ILE A 176 3.60 -4.43 -6.86
C ILE A 176 3.57 -3.75 -8.23
N VAL A 177 2.38 -3.41 -8.73
CA VAL A 177 2.17 -2.61 -9.94
C VAL A 177 1.70 -1.22 -9.54
N GLU A 178 1.96 -0.24 -10.39
CA GLU A 178 1.49 1.12 -10.15
C GLU A 178 -0.05 1.18 -10.15
N PRO A 179 -0.69 1.70 -9.09
CA PRO A 179 -2.14 1.91 -9.08
C PRO A 179 -2.53 2.96 -10.12
N LEU A 180 -3.35 2.58 -11.09
CA LEU A 180 -3.76 3.43 -12.21
C LEU A 180 -5.25 3.25 -12.46
N ALA A 181 -5.89 4.34 -12.85
CA ALA A 181 -7.20 4.31 -13.45
C ALA A 181 -7.05 4.02 -14.95
N ILE A 182 -7.63 2.92 -15.41
CA ILE A 182 -7.53 2.44 -16.79
C ILE A 182 -8.94 2.32 -17.35
N ASN A 183 -9.15 2.75 -18.60
CA ASN A 183 -10.41 2.51 -19.29
C ASN A 183 -10.63 0.99 -19.41
N ASN A 184 -11.73 0.50 -18.83
CA ASN A 184 -12.07 -0.92 -18.81
C ASN A 184 -12.64 -1.45 -20.14
N GLY A 185 -12.73 -0.60 -21.18
CA GLY A 185 -13.32 -0.92 -22.47
C GLY A 185 -14.82 -0.66 -22.57
N ASN A 186 -15.45 -0.21 -21.49
CA ASN A 186 -16.86 0.18 -21.41
C ASN A 186 -17.01 1.67 -21.05
N ASP A 187 -16.07 2.51 -21.49
CA ASP A 187 -16.03 3.95 -21.25
C ASP A 187 -16.07 4.38 -19.77
N VAL A 188 -15.54 3.53 -18.88
CA VAL A 188 -15.34 3.83 -17.45
C VAL A 188 -13.88 3.64 -17.10
N TYR A 189 -13.30 4.63 -16.41
CA TYR A 189 -11.99 4.46 -15.77
C TYR A 189 -12.17 3.61 -14.51
N GLN A 190 -11.51 2.46 -14.42
CA GLN A 190 -11.50 1.59 -13.23
C GLN A 190 -10.08 1.35 -12.74
N MET A 191 -9.94 0.98 -11.47
CA MET A 191 -8.63 0.60 -10.94
C MET A 191 -8.06 -0.64 -11.63
N ASN A 192 -6.76 -0.63 -11.89
CA ASN A 192 -6.00 -1.79 -12.37
C ASN A 192 -5.55 -2.75 -11.25
N ILE A 193 -5.90 -2.45 -10.00
CA ILE A 193 -5.61 -3.24 -8.81
C ILE A 193 -6.92 -3.58 -8.10
N ASP A 194 -6.91 -4.63 -7.30
CA ASP A 194 -8.08 -5.03 -6.53
C ASP A 194 -8.20 -4.20 -5.24
N LYS A 195 -9.00 -3.13 -5.33
CA LYS A 195 -9.36 -2.28 -4.20
C LYS A 195 -10.57 -2.79 -3.39
N GLY A 196 -11.20 -3.88 -3.82
CA GLY A 196 -12.55 -4.26 -3.37
C GLY A 196 -13.61 -3.26 -3.86
N ASN A 197 -14.74 -3.17 -3.14
CA ASN A 197 -15.83 -2.26 -3.52
C ASN A 197 -16.47 -1.70 -2.27
N GLN A 198 -16.55 -0.36 -2.16
CA GLN A 198 -17.06 0.34 -0.99
C GLN A 198 -16.47 -0.25 0.31
N LYS A 199 -17.31 -0.70 1.25
CA LYS A 199 -16.88 -1.27 2.54
C LYS A 199 -16.08 -2.56 2.45
N ASN A 200 -16.10 -3.28 1.33
CA ASN A 200 -15.42 -4.55 1.18
C ASN A 200 -13.95 -4.33 0.83
N SER A 201 -13.05 -4.93 1.61
CA SER A 201 -11.61 -4.95 1.32
C SER A 201 -11.29 -5.74 0.06
N GLY A 202 -10.32 -5.28 -0.71
CA GLY A 202 -9.67 -6.04 -1.78
C GLY A 202 -8.28 -6.54 -1.36
N SER A 203 -7.64 -7.31 -2.23
CA SER A 203 -6.29 -7.84 -2.02
C SER A 203 -5.18 -6.79 -2.11
N ASN A 204 -5.43 -5.62 -2.72
CA ASN A 204 -4.47 -4.51 -2.80
C ASN A 204 -4.83 -3.29 -1.95
N ALA A 205 -6.08 -3.19 -1.46
CA ALA A 205 -6.49 -2.13 -0.55
C ALA A 205 -7.56 -2.64 0.43
N ILE A 206 -7.30 -2.46 1.72
CA ILE A 206 -8.21 -2.88 2.79
C ILE A 206 -8.99 -1.68 3.33
N ASN A 207 -10.23 -1.93 3.76
CA ASN A 207 -11.00 -0.98 4.55
C ASN A 207 -10.33 -0.78 5.92
N ILE A 208 -10.03 0.47 6.28
CA ILE A 208 -9.46 0.85 7.58
C ILE A 208 -10.42 1.71 8.42
N GLY A 209 -11.66 1.91 7.96
CA GLY A 209 -12.73 2.67 8.60
C GLY A 209 -13.50 3.53 7.61
N ASP A 210 -14.35 4.42 8.12
CA ASP A 210 -15.17 5.34 7.34
C ASP A 210 -14.73 6.81 7.50
N PHE A 211 -15.37 7.71 6.76
CA PHE A 211 -15.07 9.13 6.78
C PHE A 211 -15.80 9.88 7.90
N ALA A 212 -16.75 9.28 8.63
CA ALA A 212 -17.53 9.98 9.66
C ALA A 212 -16.62 10.51 10.79
N ASN A 213 -16.77 11.78 11.18
CA ASN A 213 -16.04 12.37 12.30
C ASN A 213 -16.78 12.14 13.63
N SER A 214 -16.34 12.79 14.72
CA SER A 214 -16.91 12.52 16.07
C SER A 214 -18.22 13.27 16.34
N LYS A 215 -18.65 14.16 15.44
CA LYS A 215 -19.84 15.00 15.58
C LYS A 215 -21.10 14.24 15.20
N ASN A 216 -22.24 14.68 15.72
CA ASN A 216 -23.54 14.12 15.33
C ASN A 216 -24.19 14.99 14.25
N CYS A 217 -24.87 14.34 13.30
CA CYS A 217 -25.55 15.07 12.23
C CYS A 217 -26.59 16.09 12.74
N GLU A 218 -27.26 15.77 13.85
CA GLU A 218 -28.29 16.63 14.46
C GLU A 218 -27.74 17.98 14.94
N ASP A 219 -26.43 18.05 15.23
CA ASP A 219 -25.76 19.28 15.68
C ASP A 219 -25.56 20.28 14.53
N ASN A 220 -25.74 19.85 13.27
CA ASN A 220 -25.54 20.66 12.06
C ASN A 220 -24.14 21.32 11.95
N ASP A 221 -23.12 20.71 12.57
CA ASP A 221 -21.74 21.16 12.49
C ASP A 221 -20.95 20.35 11.45
N PHE A 222 -20.81 20.90 10.25
CA PHE A 222 -20.03 20.35 9.14
C PHE A 222 -18.64 20.98 9.02
N THR A 223 -18.10 21.55 10.11
CA THR A 223 -16.71 22.00 10.10
C THR A 223 -15.76 20.81 10.19
N TYR A 224 -14.56 20.96 9.62
CA TYR A 224 -13.57 19.89 9.60
C TYR A 224 -13.03 19.56 10.99
N GLU A 225 -12.79 18.27 11.22
CA GLU A 225 -12.14 17.69 12.39
C GLU A 225 -11.06 16.69 11.92
N LEU A 226 -9.96 16.58 12.66
CA LEU A 226 -8.95 15.56 12.40
C LEU A 226 -9.41 14.19 12.90
N LYS A 227 -9.26 13.17 12.07
CA LYS A 227 -9.52 11.76 12.39
C LYS A 227 -8.30 10.93 12.04
N THR A 228 -7.97 9.99 12.92
CA THR A 228 -6.90 9.01 12.71
C THR A 228 -7.50 7.60 12.65
N LEU A 229 -7.11 6.85 11.63
CA LEU A 229 -7.49 5.44 11.45
C LEU A 229 -6.24 4.56 11.35
N ASN A 230 -6.36 3.31 11.77
CA ASN A 230 -5.30 2.31 11.63
C ASN A 230 -5.87 0.92 11.32
N ASN A 231 -4.99 -0.01 10.97
CA ASN A 231 -5.32 -1.43 10.76
C ASN A 231 -4.58 -2.36 11.73
N ASP A 232 -4.35 -1.94 12.98
CA ASP A 232 -3.58 -2.73 13.95
C ASP A 232 -4.17 -4.13 14.20
N SER A 233 -5.50 -4.24 14.14
CA SER A 233 -6.22 -5.51 14.30
C SER A 233 -6.14 -6.43 13.08
N THR A 234 -5.77 -5.91 11.91
CA THR A 234 -5.68 -6.69 10.66
C THR A 234 -4.57 -6.12 9.76
N PRO A 235 -3.29 -6.47 10.04
CA PRO A 235 -2.16 -6.06 9.21
C PRO A 235 -2.31 -6.49 7.76
N PHE A 236 -1.94 -5.61 6.83
CA PHE A 236 -2.01 -5.87 5.39
C PHE A 236 -0.79 -6.67 4.94
N SER A 237 -0.98 -7.82 4.30
CA SER A 237 0.12 -8.68 3.84
C SER A 237 0.33 -8.56 2.33
N ILE A 238 1.58 -8.43 1.90
CA ILE A 238 1.94 -8.37 0.47
C ILE A 238 3.36 -8.89 0.22
N PHE A 239 3.58 -9.45 -0.97
CA PHE A 239 4.91 -9.75 -1.48
C PHE A 239 5.45 -8.56 -2.28
N THR A 240 6.72 -8.21 -2.09
CA THR A 240 7.42 -7.28 -2.99
C THR A 240 7.66 -7.92 -4.35
N ASN A 241 7.88 -7.09 -5.37
CA ASN A 241 8.32 -7.59 -6.68
C ASN A 241 9.81 -7.98 -6.70
N SER A 242 10.31 -8.38 -7.86
CA SER A 242 11.73 -8.74 -8.08
C SER A 242 12.71 -7.58 -7.84
N ASP A 243 12.22 -6.34 -7.80
CA ASP A 243 13.03 -5.15 -7.57
C ASP A 243 13.00 -4.70 -6.10
N GLY A 244 12.27 -5.42 -5.24
CA GLY A 244 12.12 -5.03 -3.84
C GLY A 244 11.34 -3.72 -3.67
N ALA A 245 10.30 -3.52 -4.49
CA ALA A 245 9.50 -2.30 -4.50
C ALA A 245 8.00 -2.56 -4.31
N LEU A 246 7.32 -1.56 -3.74
CA LEU A 246 5.88 -1.50 -3.52
C LEU A 246 5.38 -0.09 -3.81
N TRP A 247 4.19 0.00 -4.40
CA TRP A 247 3.37 1.20 -4.37
C TRP A 247 2.48 1.17 -3.15
N ILE A 248 2.50 2.22 -2.35
CA ILE A 248 1.54 2.43 -1.26
C ILE A 248 0.39 3.27 -1.79
N LEU A 249 -0.83 2.96 -1.35
CA LEU A 249 -2.08 3.61 -1.71
C LEU A 249 -2.85 4.04 -0.45
N LEU A 250 -3.27 5.30 -0.39
CA LEU A 250 -4.25 5.81 0.57
C LEU A 250 -5.43 6.37 -0.21
N SER A 251 -6.66 6.04 0.19
CA SER A 251 -7.82 6.26 -0.68
C SER A 251 -9.15 6.37 0.04
N THR A 252 -10.14 6.87 -0.69
CA THR A 252 -11.56 6.84 -0.33
C THR A 252 -12.34 6.09 -1.42
N ASP A 253 -13.29 5.26 -1.02
CA ASP A 253 -14.25 4.58 -1.90
C ASP A 253 -15.66 5.02 -1.49
N SER A 254 -16.28 5.87 -2.31
CA SER A 254 -17.50 6.61 -1.95
C SER A 254 -18.75 6.02 -2.60
N GLY A 255 -19.69 5.57 -1.77
CA GLY A 255 -21.10 5.37 -2.15
C GLY A 255 -22.00 6.57 -1.82
N PHE A 256 -21.43 7.67 -1.30
CA PHE A 256 -22.17 8.91 -1.10
C PHE A 256 -22.24 9.66 -2.43
N GLU A 257 -23.43 9.79 -3.02
CA GLU A 257 -23.68 10.38 -4.36
C GLU A 257 -23.64 11.92 -4.36
N SER A 258 -22.63 12.50 -3.71
CA SER A 258 -22.38 13.94 -3.68
C SER A 258 -20.88 14.20 -3.49
N THR A 259 -20.51 15.43 -3.16
CA THR A 259 -19.12 15.82 -2.99
C THR A 259 -18.54 15.30 -1.68
N THR A 260 -17.45 14.54 -1.79
CA THR A 260 -16.55 14.23 -0.69
C THR A 260 -15.27 15.03 -0.87
N SER A 261 -14.81 15.71 0.17
CA SER A 261 -13.55 16.47 0.19
C SER A 261 -12.73 16.04 1.40
N ILE A 262 -11.67 15.27 1.16
CA ILE A 262 -10.75 14.78 2.19
C ILE A 262 -9.42 15.52 2.12
N TYR A 263 -8.81 15.76 3.28
CA TYR A 263 -7.42 16.25 3.38
C TYR A 263 -6.59 15.21 4.11
N TYR A 264 -5.67 14.52 3.44
CA TYR A 264 -4.67 13.71 4.12
C TYR A 264 -3.63 14.64 4.76
N ILE A 265 -3.37 14.45 6.05
CA ILE A 265 -2.48 15.33 6.82
C ILE A 265 -1.14 14.66 7.05
N SER A 266 -1.15 13.45 7.58
CA SER A 266 0.06 12.71 7.93
C SER A 266 -0.22 11.23 8.09
N GLY A 267 0.84 10.44 8.21
CA GLY A 267 0.70 9.05 8.62
C GLY A 267 2.02 8.36 8.88
N THR A 268 1.91 7.19 9.48
CA THR A 268 3.00 6.25 9.72
C THR A 268 2.67 4.94 9.03
N ILE A 269 3.65 4.36 8.34
CA ILE A 269 3.56 3.02 7.77
C ILE A 269 4.68 2.18 8.40
N ARG A 270 4.31 1.14 9.14
CA ARG A 270 5.25 0.14 9.66
C ARG A 270 5.24 -1.06 8.75
N ILE A 271 6.41 -1.45 8.29
CA ILE A 271 6.59 -2.50 7.29
C ILE A 271 7.53 -3.54 7.87
N LYS A 272 6.98 -4.69 8.27
CA LYS A 272 7.71 -5.77 8.94
C LYS A 272 7.88 -6.96 8.00
N ARG A 273 9.12 -7.33 7.71
CA ARG A 273 9.44 -8.55 6.95
C ARG A 273 8.86 -9.76 7.68
N GLN A 274 8.22 -10.65 6.94
CA GLN A 274 7.78 -11.95 7.45
C GLN A 274 8.84 -13.00 7.12
N GLU A 275 9.24 -13.75 8.13
CA GLU A 275 10.08 -14.93 7.92
C GLU A 275 9.21 -16.06 7.39
N ILE A 276 9.68 -16.75 6.35
CA ILE A 276 9.03 -17.97 5.88
C ILE A 276 9.37 -19.03 6.91
N ASP A 277 8.40 -19.42 7.74
CA ASP A 277 8.54 -20.61 8.59
C ASP A 277 8.66 -21.83 7.66
N GLN A 278 9.84 -22.44 7.61
CA GLN A 278 10.13 -23.60 6.76
C GLN A 278 9.61 -24.92 7.36
N SER A 279 8.47 -24.89 8.06
CA SER A 279 7.87 -26.07 8.69
C SER A 279 6.69 -26.63 7.89
N GLU A 280 6.96 -27.13 6.67
CA GLU A 280 6.15 -28.19 6.03
C GLU A 280 7.03 -29.19 5.28
#